data_AF-A0A919TKG3-F1
#
_entry.id   AF-A0A919TKG3-F1
#
_cell.length_a   1.000
_cell.length_b   1.000
_cell.length_c   1.000
_cell.angle_alpha   90.00
_cell.angle_beta   90.00
_cell.angle_gamma   90.00
#
_symmetry.space_group_name_H-M   'P 1'
#
loop_
_entity.id
_entity.type
_entity.pdbx_description
1 polymer ?
#
loop_
_entity_poly.entity_id
_entity_poly.type
_entity_poly.pdbx_seq_one_letter_code
_entity_poly.pdbx_strand_id
1 'polypeptide(L)'
;MSRAPPVTTLAGMADDPPPPPLPDEPARSGIAAEPAPPSVTADAVPPFPADAARTVAPVPGRRSGWRRWLPVTGVIALIAVAAIAMLIFLGYSIGVTGLAIGLTAAILPVPLLASAFAWLDRYEPEPVKYLIFCFAWGAAVATAVALAVNTGAAWLFEKIGLPDALVAVLVAPFVEESMKAVGPVLLFWRRRAEWSGITDGIVYCGLSALGFAMVENVLYLGGHGYASGAEQYGPATGLTNVFLIFIVRILFTGFAHPLFTSMTGIGLGIAARTADRHVRWLAPIGGWLLAMILHGTFNLLPTLSAATGESLIMLYGYLGFMVPFFFAVVGFAIALRSWEGRLTERVLHHYVRAGWFAPPEVAALGSLGRRHSARQWARRVAGPPGMKAMRSFQFAATRLAILRDGMQRGLAGDAREMEKAGVEERELLAAVTGYRSVFAGRDPQTPPAWWDGQAYRITFPDGVVRTVAPPAEPVMPVPVRLPPPMPVYAYGPPPGAYPPPAQHPGAYPPPAQHPGAYPPPAQHPGAQQAFPQQPGTQPASPQYPGPQYPGQYPPYR
;
A
#
# COMPACT_ATOMS: atom_id res chain seq x y z
N MET A 1 -24.46 63.74 -35.46
CA MET A 1 -25.07 63.24 -36.71
C MET A 1 -25.27 61.74 -36.54
N SER A 2 -26.48 61.30 -36.17
CA SER A 2 -27.52 60.83 -37.10
C SER A 2 -27.17 59.43 -37.63
N ARG A 3 -27.96 58.35 -37.47
CA ARG A 3 -29.34 58.15 -37.01
C ARG A 3 -29.52 56.62 -36.84
N ALA A 4 -30.03 56.17 -35.70
CA ALA A 4 -31.04 55.10 -35.68
C ALA A 4 -32.40 55.80 -35.73
N PRO A 5 -33.38 55.33 -36.53
CA PRO A 5 -34.57 54.61 -35.98
C PRO A 5 -35.29 53.73 -37.08
N PRO A 6 -36.53 53.20 -36.93
CA PRO A 6 -37.48 53.27 -35.80
C PRO A 6 -38.16 51.96 -35.33
N VAL A 7 -38.84 52.14 -34.18
CA VAL A 7 -39.83 51.34 -33.44
C VAL A 7 -41.25 51.55 -34.00
N THR A 8 -42.19 50.60 -33.81
CA THR A 8 -43.65 50.77 -33.47
C THR A 8 -44.25 49.36 -33.22
N THR A 9 -44.46 48.83 -32.00
CA THR A 9 -45.54 48.96 -30.97
C THR A 9 -46.96 48.53 -31.37
N LEU A 10 -47.53 47.58 -30.58
CA LEU A 10 -48.90 47.47 -30.05
C LEU A 10 -48.81 46.43 -28.89
N ALA A 11 -49.00 46.70 -27.58
CA ALA A 11 -49.99 47.41 -26.77
C ALA A 11 -51.24 46.57 -26.38
N GLY A 12 -51.31 46.21 -25.08
CA GLY A 12 -52.52 46.00 -24.25
C GLY A 12 -53.23 44.63 -24.33
N MET A 13 -53.85 44.06 -23.29
CA MET A 13 -54.04 44.40 -21.87
C MET A 13 -54.88 43.26 -21.22
N ALA A 14 -54.82 43.12 -19.89
CA ALA A 14 -55.85 42.58 -18.96
C ALA A 14 -55.74 41.12 -18.42
N ASP A 15 -55.43 41.07 -17.12
CA ASP A 15 -56.06 40.34 -16.00
C ASP A 15 -56.31 38.82 -16.05
N ASP A 16 -55.57 38.07 -15.21
CA ASP A 16 -55.94 36.73 -14.74
C ASP A 16 -56.17 36.72 -13.20
N PRO A 17 -57.22 36.01 -12.70
CA PRO A 17 -57.76 36.11 -11.33
C PRO A 17 -56.99 35.28 -10.29
N PRO A 18 -57.23 35.49 -8.97
CA PRO A 18 -56.50 34.78 -7.90
C PRO A 18 -56.90 33.30 -7.80
N PRO A 19 -56.00 32.41 -7.34
CA PRO A 19 -56.31 31.00 -7.20
C PRO A 19 -57.31 30.71 -6.05
N PRO A 20 -58.16 29.68 -6.18
CA PRO A 20 -59.24 29.33 -5.24
C PRO A 20 -58.74 28.62 -3.96
N PRO A 21 -59.57 28.58 -2.89
CA PRO A 21 -59.18 28.13 -1.56
C PRO A 21 -59.00 26.61 -1.46
N LEU A 22 -58.11 26.18 -0.56
CA LEU A 22 -57.87 24.78 -0.22
C LEU A 22 -59.07 24.18 0.56
N PRO A 23 -59.54 22.96 0.23
CA PRO A 23 -60.62 22.28 0.96
C PRO A 23 -60.15 21.55 2.23
N ASP A 24 -61.10 21.44 3.17
CA ASP A 24 -60.98 21.01 4.57
C ASP A 24 -60.45 19.58 4.81
N GLU A 25 -59.64 19.43 5.87
CA GLU A 25 -59.19 18.16 6.44
C GLU A 25 -60.36 17.34 7.05
N PRO A 26 -60.44 16.02 6.82
CA PRO A 26 -61.30 15.15 7.61
C PRO A 26 -60.71 14.90 9.00
N ALA A 27 -61.53 15.15 10.02
CA ALA A 27 -61.25 14.94 11.43
C ALA A 27 -60.73 13.52 11.73
N ARG A 28 -59.53 13.41 12.31
CA ARG A 28 -59.06 12.20 13.00
C ARG A 28 -59.26 12.35 14.50
N SER A 29 -60.33 11.75 15.00
CA SER A 29 -60.55 11.47 16.41
C SER A 29 -59.58 10.40 16.92
N GLY A 30 -58.93 10.64 18.07
CA GLY A 30 -58.37 9.61 18.93
C GLY A 30 -56.87 9.30 18.75
N ILE A 31 -55.99 10.19 19.23
CA ILE A 31 -54.60 9.83 19.50
C ILE A 31 -54.55 9.24 20.92
N ALA A 32 -54.48 7.91 21.03
CA ALA A 32 -53.89 7.28 22.19
C ALA A 32 -52.40 7.62 22.20
N ALA A 33 -51.89 8.10 23.33
CA ALA A 33 -50.49 8.48 23.50
C ALA A 33 -49.56 7.34 23.08
N GLU A 34 -48.70 7.63 22.09
CA GLU A 34 -47.60 6.76 21.69
C GLU A 34 -46.64 6.61 22.88
N PRO A 35 -46.25 5.38 23.30
CA PRO A 35 -45.34 5.23 24.42
C PRO A 35 -43.98 5.83 24.04
N ALA A 36 -43.48 6.73 24.90
CA ALA A 36 -42.17 7.33 24.76
C ALA A 36 -41.10 6.24 24.55
N PRO A 37 -40.11 6.45 23.67
CA PRO A 37 -39.00 5.51 23.54
C PRO A 37 -38.31 5.39 24.91
N PRO A 38 -37.88 4.17 25.32
CA PRO A 38 -37.30 3.99 26.63
C PRO A 38 -36.09 4.91 26.80
N SER A 39 -36.10 5.70 27.87
CA SER A 39 -34.97 6.49 28.31
C SER A 39 -33.81 5.54 28.63
N VAL A 40 -32.84 5.46 27.73
CA VAL A 40 -31.58 4.77 27.99
C VAL A 40 -30.80 5.65 28.96
N THR A 41 -30.90 5.37 30.26
CA THR A 41 -30.06 5.96 31.28
C THR A 41 -28.60 5.63 30.96
N ALA A 42 -27.67 6.52 31.31
CA ALA A 42 -26.23 6.36 31.07
C ALA A 42 -25.63 5.07 31.68
N ASP A 43 -26.39 4.40 32.56
CA ASP A 43 -26.05 3.12 33.20
C ASP A 43 -26.37 1.87 32.36
N ALA A 44 -27.01 2.01 31.19
CA ALA A 44 -27.36 0.90 30.31
C ALA A 44 -26.27 0.53 29.28
N VAL A 45 -25.06 1.10 29.40
CA VAL A 45 -23.88 0.56 28.70
C VAL A 45 -23.29 -0.50 29.61
N PRO A 46 -23.38 -1.80 29.27
CA PRO A 46 -22.74 -2.82 30.09
C PRO A 46 -21.25 -2.48 30.22
N PRO A 47 -20.65 -2.61 31.41
CA PRO A 47 -19.21 -2.44 31.55
C PRO A 47 -18.54 -3.34 30.52
N PHE A 48 -17.61 -2.75 29.75
CA PHE A 48 -16.73 -3.52 28.87
C PHE A 48 -16.26 -4.75 29.65
N PRO A 49 -16.46 -5.98 29.14
CA PRO A 49 -16.06 -7.16 29.89
C PRO A 49 -14.56 -7.04 30.15
N ALA A 50 -14.20 -6.82 31.42
CA ALA A 50 -12.82 -6.76 31.89
C ALA A 50 -12.06 -8.07 31.56
N ASP A 51 -12.81 -9.13 31.22
CA ASP A 51 -12.30 -10.46 30.89
C ASP A 51 -12.07 -10.70 29.39
N ALA A 52 -12.41 -9.77 28.50
CA ALA A 52 -12.02 -9.89 27.07
C ALA A 52 -10.49 -9.76 26.86
N ALA A 53 -9.74 -9.45 27.92
CA ALA A 53 -8.28 -9.40 27.92
C ALA A 53 -7.60 -10.78 28.02
N ARG A 54 -8.34 -11.90 28.14
CA ARG A 54 -7.72 -13.22 28.32
C ARG A 54 -8.47 -14.35 27.64
N THR A 55 -8.51 -14.36 26.31
CA THR A 55 -8.52 -15.62 25.53
C THR A 55 -8.12 -15.30 24.09
N VAL A 56 -6.83 -15.01 23.89
CA VAL A 56 -6.25 -15.33 22.59
C VAL A 56 -6.28 -16.85 22.52
N ALA A 57 -7.28 -17.40 21.84
CA ALA A 57 -7.26 -18.82 21.48
C ALA A 57 -5.89 -19.10 20.84
N PRO A 58 -5.11 -20.07 21.33
CA PRO A 58 -3.83 -20.36 20.71
C PRO A 58 -4.11 -20.70 19.24
N VAL A 59 -3.67 -19.83 18.33
CA VAL A 59 -3.64 -20.13 16.90
C VAL A 59 -2.99 -21.51 16.82
N PRO A 60 -3.66 -22.53 16.23
CA PRO A 60 -3.11 -23.87 16.21
C PRO A 60 -1.71 -23.76 15.64
N GLY A 61 -0.72 -24.03 16.50
CA GLY A 61 0.68 -23.85 16.17
C GLY A 61 0.92 -24.68 14.92
N ARG A 62 1.04 -24.02 13.77
CA ARG A 62 1.41 -24.69 12.51
C ARG A 62 2.75 -25.33 12.80
N ARG A 63 2.76 -26.63 13.12
CA ARG A 63 3.95 -27.42 13.43
C ARG A 63 5.03 -27.05 12.42
N SER A 64 5.98 -26.22 12.86
CA SER A 64 7.02 -25.68 11.99
C SER A 64 8.07 -26.76 11.85
N GLY A 65 7.79 -27.75 10.99
CA GLY A 65 8.75 -28.79 10.68
C GLY A 65 10.06 -28.14 10.21
N TRP A 66 11.19 -28.69 10.66
CA TRP A 66 12.56 -28.29 10.30
C TRP A 66 12.76 -28.01 8.79
N ARG A 67 11.98 -28.69 7.93
CA ARG A 67 11.89 -28.48 6.48
C ARG A 67 11.58 -27.02 6.06
N ARG A 68 10.92 -26.22 6.90
CA ARG A 68 10.68 -24.78 6.63
C ARG A 68 11.93 -23.92 6.83
N TRP A 69 12.85 -24.36 7.67
CA TRP A 69 14.10 -23.66 7.95
C TRP A 69 15.18 -23.93 6.91
N LEU A 70 15.18 -25.14 6.32
CA LEU A 70 16.14 -25.55 5.28
C LEU A 70 16.38 -24.53 4.14
N PRO A 71 15.33 -23.97 3.48
CA PRO A 71 15.56 -23.00 2.41
C PRO A 71 16.09 -21.66 2.96
N VAL A 72 15.68 -21.26 4.16
CA VAL A 72 16.16 -20.02 4.79
C VAL A 72 17.64 -20.16 5.18
N THR A 73 18.03 -21.28 5.79
CA THR A 73 19.42 -21.57 6.12
C THR A 73 20.28 -21.68 4.86
N GLY A 74 19.76 -22.28 3.79
CA GLY A 74 20.46 -22.35 2.49
C GLY A 74 20.73 -20.98 1.90
N VAL A 75 19.74 -20.07 1.91
CA VAL A 75 19.92 -18.69 1.42
C VAL A 75 20.91 -17.90 2.29
N ILE A 76 20.83 -18.03 3.61
CA ILE A 76 21.79 -17.37 4.52
C ILE A 76 23.21 -17.90 4.28
N ALA A 77 23.38 -19.21 4.13
CA ALA A 77 24.67 -19.82 3.83
C ALA A 77 25.21 -19.34 2.48
N LEU A 78 24.37 -19.24 1.45
CA LEU A 78 24.75 -18.71 0.14
C LEU A 78 25.26 -17.27 0.24
N ILE A 79 24.52 -16.40 0.94
CA ILE A 79 24.92 -15.00 1.16
C ILE A 79 26.25 -14.95 1.93
N ALA A 80 26.41 -15.74 2.98
CA ALA A 80 27.63 -15.77 3.78
C ALA A 80 28.85 -16.24 2.97
N VAL A 81 28.70 -17.33 2.20
CA VAL A 81 29.77 -17.85 1.33
C VAL A 81 30.13 -16.83 0.26
N ALA A 82 29.14 -16.20 -0.40
CA ALA A 82 29.39 -15.16 -1.39
C ALA A 82 30.10 -13.95 -0.78
N ALA A 83 29.71 -13.52 0.42
CA ALA A 83 30.35 -12.40 1.12
C ALA A 83 31.81 -12.72 1.49
N ILE A 84 32.07 -13.92 2.01
CA ILE A 84 33.43 -14.36 2.34
C ILE A 84 34.28 -14.45 1.07
N ALA A 85 33.77 -15.08 0.01
CA ALA A 85 34.47 -15.16 -1.27
C ALA A 85 34.80 -13.78 -1.83
N MET A 86 33.87 -12.83 -1.73
CA MET A 86 34.09 -11.44 -2.15
C MET A 86 35.16 -10.73 -1.32
N LEU A 87 35.13 -10.86 0.01
CA LEU A 87 36.15 -10.26 0.87
C LEU A 87 37.55 -10.82 0.56
N ILE A 88 37.65 -12.12 0.33
CA ILE A 88 38.90 -12.78 -0.06
C ILE A 88 39.36 -12.27 -1.42
N PHE A 89 38.48 -12.29 -2.43
CA PHE A 89 38.79 -11.82 -3.78
C PHE A 89 39.26 -10.36 -3.79
N LEU A 90 38.51 -9.45 -3.14
CA LEU A 90 38.88 -8.05 -3.03
C LEU A 90 40.21 -7.88 -2.29
N GLY A 91 40.41 -8.58 -1.17
CA GLY A 91 41.64 -8.51 -0.40
C GLY A 91 42.88 -8.90 -1.20
N TYR A 92 42.77 -9.91 -2.07
CA TYR A 92 43.83 -10.28 -3.01
C TYR A 92 43.98 -9.28 -4.18
N SER A 93 42.87 -8.74 -4.69
CA SER A 93 42.87 -7.92 -5.91
C SER A 93 43.34 -6.48 -5.67
N ILE A 94 42.96 -5.87 -4.54
CA ILE A 94 43.28 -4.45 -4.23
C ILE A 94 44.17 -4.29 -2.98
N GLY A 95 44.61 -5.41 -2.40
CA GLY A 95 45.39 -5.44 -1.17
C GLY A 95 44.57 -5.16 0.10
N VAL A 96 45.10 -5.58 1.25
CA VAL A 96 44.42 -5.43 2.56
C VAL A 96 44.18 -3.95 2.91
N THR A 97 45.16 -3.09 2.64
CA THR A 97 45.05 -1.65 2.92
C THR A 97 44.01 -0.97 2.01
N GLY A 98 44.02 -1.29 0.71
CA GLY A 98 43.03 -0.79 -0.24
C GLY A 98 41.62 -1.26 0.13
N LEU A 99 41.47 -2.53 0.49
CA LEU A 99 40.21 -3.09 0.99
C LEU A 99 39.72 -2.36 2.26
N ALA A 100 40.59 -2.15 3.25
CA ALA A 100 40.20 -1.48 4.49
C ALA A 100 39.75 -0.02 4.26
N ILE A 101 40.48 0.74 3.45
CA ILE A 101 40.15 2.13 3.11
C ILE A 101 38.87 2.17 2.28
N GLY A 102 38.77 1.35 1.24
CA GLY A 102 37.61 1.26 0.36
C GLY A 102 36.34 0.88 1.12
N LEU A 103 36.41 -0.13 2.02
CA LEU A 103 35.29 -0.56 2.84
C LEU A 103 34.84 0.53 3.80
N THR A 104 35.79 1.18 4.48
CA THR A 104 35.50 2.27 5.41
C THR A 104 34.78 3.40 4.68
N ALA A 105 35.30 3.84 3.54
CA ALA A 105 34.71 4.92 2.76
C ALA A 105 33.34 4.52 2.17
N ALA A 106 33.19 3.30 1.64
CA ALA A 106 31.96 2.84 1.02
C ALA A 106 30.79 2.64 2.00
N ILE A 107 31.06 2.35 3.28
CA ILE A 107 30.03 2.19 4.31
C ILE A 107 29.42 3.52 4.73
N LEU A 108 30.19 4.61 4.73
CA LEU A 108 29.74 5.94 5.21
C LEU A 108 28.38 6.41 4.65
N PRO A 109 28.09 6.32 3.33
CA PRO A 109 26.80 6.76 2.80
C PRO A 109 25.63 5.78 3.04
N VAL A 110 25.91 4.51 3.37
CA VAL A 110 24.87 3.46 3.46
C VAL A 110 23.78 3.81 4.48
N PRO A 111 24.07 4.24 5.72
CA PRO A 111 23.03 4.61 6.68
C PRO A 111 22.14 5.75 6.20
N LEU A 112 22.70 6.74 5.51
CA LEU A 112 21.94 7.88 4.97
C LEU A 112 20.97 7.42 3.88
N LEU A 113 21.45 6.63 2.91
CA LEU A 113 20.63 6.14 1.80
C LEU A 113 19.58 5.13 2.28
N ALA A 114 19.94 4.21 3.17
CA ALA A 114 18.98 3.30 3.80
C ALA A 114 17.91 4.05 4.60
N SER A 115 18.27 5.14 5.27
CA SER A 115 17.31 6.00 5.97
C SER A 115 16.36 6.72 5.02
N ALA A 116 16.81 7.09 3.82
CA ALA A 116 15.95 7.67 2.79
C ALA A 116 14.88 6.67 2.31
N PHE A 117 15.24 5.40 2.10
CA PHE A 117 14.27 4.34 1.80
C PHE A 117 13.31 4.08 2.96
N ALA A 118 13.81 4.02 4.20
CA ALA A 118 12.95 3.87 5.39
C ALA A 118 12.04 5.10 5.62
N TRP A 119 12.43 6.27 5.13
CA TRP A 119 11.60 7.48 5.15
C TRP A 119 10.52 7.48 4.05
N LEU A 120 10.85 6.90 2.90
CA LEU A 120 9.90 6.71 1.81
C LEU A 120 8.76 5.80 2.28
N ASP A 121 9.10 4.66 2.86
CA ASP A 121 8.17 3.67 3.41
C ASP A 121 7.73 3.95 4.87
N ARG A 122 7.34 5.20 5.14
CA ARG A 122 6.97 5.61 6.51
C ARG A 122 5.54 5.25 6.89
N TYR A 123 4.66 5.02 5.91
CA TYR A 123 3.24 4.76 6.16
C TYR A 123 2.99 3.32 6.64
N GLU A 124 3.71 2.35 6.08
CA GLU A 124 3.68 0.94 6.47
C GLU A 124 5.10 0.34 6.52
N PRO A 125 5.88 0.63 7.58
CA PRO A 125 7.28 0.23 7.62
C PRO A 125 7.49 -1.27 7.45
N GLU A 126 8.31 -1.63 6.47
CA GLU A 126 8.61 -3.02 6.16
C GLU A 126 9.40 -3.74 7.27
N PRO A 127 9.22 -5.07 7.43
CA PRO A 127 10.01 -5.85 8.37
C PRO A 127 11.51 -5.77 8.06
N VAL A 128 12.29 -5.28 9.04
CA VAL A 128 13.75 -5.07 8.93
C VAL A 128 14.50 -6.29 8.38
N LYS A 129 14.05 -7.51 8.71
CA LYS A 129 14.66 -8.75 8.19
C LYS A 129 14.65 -8.85 6.66
N TYR A 130 13.62 -8.33 5.99
CA TYR A 130 13.52 -8.35 4.53
C TYR A 130 14.38 -7.24 3.92
N LEU A 131 14.46 -6.09 4.57
CA LEU A 131 15.39 -5.01 4.20
C LEU A 131 16.85 -5.47 4.27
N ILE A 132 17.24 -6.12 5.37
CA ILE A 132 18.56 -6.73 5.54
C ILE A 132 18.80 -7.80 4.47
N PHE A 133 17.82 -8.65 4.21
CA PHE A 133 17.93 -9.68 3.18
C PHE A 133 18.20 -9.07 1.78
N CYS A 134 17.41 -8.07 1.36
CA CYS A 134 17.59 -7.41 0.08
C CYS A 134 18.97 -6.74 -0.02
N PHE A 135 19.37 -6.00 1.02
CA PHE A 135 20.69 -5.37 1.07
C PHE A 135 21.83 -6.40 1.00
N ALA A 136 21.77 -7.46 1.82
CA ALA A 136 22.80 -8.49 1.86
C ALA A 136 22.86 -9.32 0.58
N TRP A 137 21.70 -9.57 -0.06
CA TRP A 137 21.64 -10.20 -1.38
C TRP A 137 22.41 -9.39 -2.42
N GLY A 138 22.10 -8.09 -2.50
CA GLY A 138 22.77 -7.15 -3.40
C GLY A 138 24.28 -7.06 -3.14
N ALA A 139 24.66 -6.91 -1.87
CA ALA A 139 26.05 -6.76 -1.46
C ALA A 139 26.91 -8.02 -1.64
N ALA A 140 26.33 -9.21 -1.53
CA ALA A 140 27.10 -10.46 -1.56
C ALA A 140 26.87 -11.26 -2.84
N VAL A 141 25.63 -11.73 -3.06
CA VAL A 141 25.34 -12.68 -4.15
C VAL A 141 25.36 -11.96 -5.49
N ALA A 142 24.69 -10.81 -5.58
CA ALA A 142 24.55 -10.11 -6.85
C ALA A 142 25.90 -9.58 -7.36
N THR A 143 26.69 -8.98 -6.47
CA THR A 143 28.05 -8.49 -6.76
C THR A 143 29.01 -9.61 -7.13
N ALA A 144 29.01 -10.73 -6.39
CA ALA A 144 29.89 -11.87 -6.68
C ALA A 144 29.63 -12.46 -8.07
N VAL A 145 28.36 -12.67 -8.41
CA VAL A 145 27.98 -13.21 -9.72
C VAL A 145 28.28 -12.19 -10.82
N ALA A 146 27.92 -10.92 -10.63
CA ALA A 146 28.20 -9.88 -11.62
C ALA A 146 29.70 -9.74 -11.89
N LEU A 147 30.52 -9.69 -10.84
CA LEU A 147 31.96 -9.57 -10.98
C LEU A 147 32.56 -10.75 -11.75
N ALA A 148 32.16 -11.98 -11.42
CA ALA A 148 32.64 -13.18 -12.10
C ALA A 148 32.24 -13.19 -13.59
N VAL A 149 30.97 -12.89 -13.89
CA VAL A 149 30.46 -12.92 -15.26
C VAL A 149 31.03 -11.77 -16.09
N ASN A 150 31.09 -10.54 -15.56
CA ASN A 150 31.63 -9.39 -16.26
C ASN A 150 33.13 -9.59 -16.57
N THR A 151 33.90 -10.11 -15.62
CA THR A 151 35.33 -10.41 -15.82
C THR A 151 35.53 -11.50 -16.88
N GLY A 152 34.74 -12.58 -16.82
CA GLY A 152 34.79 -13.64 -17.83
C GLY A 152 34.36 -13.17 -19.22
N ALA A 153 33.37 -12.28 -19.29
CA ALA A 153 32.91 -11.69 -20.54
C ALA A 153 33.96 -10.76 -21.15
N ALA A 154 34.61 -9.90 -20.35
CA ALA A 154 35.72 -9.05 -20.80
C ALA A 154 36.87 -9.89 -21.37
N TRP A 155 37.30 -10.91 -20.64
CA TRP A 155 38.33 -11.85 -21.12
C TRP A 155 37.94 -12.53 -22.44
N LEU A 156 36.68 -12.97 -22.58
CA LEU A 156 36.22 -13.60 -23.82
C LEU A 156 36.19 -12.60 -24.97
N PHE A 157 35.71 -11.38 -24.73
CA PHE A 157 35.60 -10.32 -25.75
C PHE A 157 36.97 -9.90 -26.26
N GLU A 158 37.94 -9.72 -25.36
CA GLU A 158 39.34 -9.50 -25.71
C GLU A 158 39.87 -10.60 -26.66
N LYS A 159 39.58 -11.88 -26.36
CA LYS A 159 40.02 -13.03 -27.18
C LYS A 159 39.42 -13.07 -28.58
N ILE A 160 38.19 -12.58 -28.76
CA ILE A 160 37.50 -12.56 -30.05
C ILE A 160 37.59 -11.20 -30.75
N GLY A 161 38.39 -10.26 -30.22
CA GLY A 161 38.63 -8.94 -30.81
C GLY A 161 37.46 -7.96 -30.67
N LEU A 162 36.59 -8.16 -29.68
CA LEU A 162 35.51 -7.22 -29.36
C LEU A 162 35.96 -6.21 -28.28
N PRO A 163 35.48 -4.95 -28.32
CA PRO A 163 35.82 -3.95 -27.32
C PRO A 163 35.22 -4.25 -25.94
N ASP A 164 36.01 -4.06 -24.88
CA ASP A 164 35.55 -4.13 -23.47
C ASP A 164 34.41 -3.15 -23.16
N ALA A 165 34.33 -2.05 -23.91
CA ALA A 165 33.23 -1.09 -23.87
C ALA A 165 31.86 -1.76 -24.06
N LEU A 166 31.76 -2.82 -24.88
CA LEU A 166 30.50 -3.56 -25.06
C LEU A 166 30.12 -4.34 -23.80
N VAL A 167 31.10 -4.84 -23.05
CA VAL A 167 30.84 -5.50 -21.77
C VAL A 167 30.30 -4.47 -20.78
N ALA A 168 30.94 -3.31 -20.67
CA ALA A 168 30.51 -2.24 -19.76
C ALA A 168 29.11 -1.69 -20.08
N VAL A 169 28.76 -1.56 -21.37
CA VAL A 169 27.50 -0.92 -21.80
C VAL A 169 26.33 -1.91 -21.93
N LEU A 170 26.59 -3.18 -22.26
CA LEU A 170 25.54 -4.16 -22.55
C LEU A 170 25.51 -5.31 -21.53
N VAL A 171 26.64 -5.99 -21.37
CA VAL A 171 26.71 -7.21 -20.55
C VAL A 171 26.56 -6.90 -19.06
N ALA A 172 27.31 -5.91 -18.57
CA ALA A 172 27.28 -5.53 -17.15
C ALA A 172 25.89 -5.06 -16.71
N PRO A 173 25.20 -4.12 -17.38
CA PRO A 173 23.83 -3.74 -17.04
C PRO A 173 22.85 -4.92 -17.06
N PHE A 174 22.98 -5.81 -18.05
CA PHE A 174 22.11 -6.99 -18.13
C PHE A 174 22.30 -7.90 -16.91
N VAL A 175 23.54 -8.29 -16.62
CA VAL A 175 23.85 -9.22 -15.53
C VAL A 175 23.56 -8.58 -14.18
N GLU A 176 24.00 -7.35 -13.98
CA GLU A 176 23.88 -6.67 -12.70
C GLU A 176 22.42 -6.38 -12.32
N GLU A 177 21.63 -5.79 -13.21
CA GLU A 177 20.24 -5.48 -12.90
C GLU A 177 19.42 -6.76 -12.71
N SER A 178 19.74 -7.83 -13.45
CA SER A 178 19.16 -9.16 -13.22
C SER A 178 19.51 -9.68 -11.83
N MET A 179 20.78 -9.71 -11.48
CA MET A 179 21.22 -10.28 -10.21
C MET A 179 20.79 -9.45 -9.00
N LYS A 180 20.72 -8.13 -9.10
CA LYS A 180 20.12 -7.24 -8.10
C LYS A 180 18.64 -7.54 -7.90
N ALA A 181 17.91 -7.86 -8.96
CA ALA A 181 16.48 -8.15 -8.91
C ALA A 181 16.13 -9.55 -8.36
N VAL A 182 16.98 -10.57 -8.52
CA VAL A 182 16.68 -11.95 -8.10
C VAL A 182 16.27 -12.05 -6.62
N GLY A 183 16.97 -11.34 -5.72
CA GLY A 183 16.65 -11.34 -4.29
C GLY A 183 15.24 -10.79 -4.01
N PRO A 184 14.93 -9.54 -4.39
CA PRO A 184 13.58 -8.99 -4.33
C PRO A 184 12.51 -9.83 -5.03
N VAL A 185 12.80 -10.43 -6.19
CA VAL A 185 11.86 -11.33 -6.89
C VAL A 185 11.60 -12.62 -6.09
N LEU A 186 12.63 -13.21 -5.48
CA LEU A 186 12.49 -14.36 -4.59
C LEU A 186 11.64 -14.00 -3.37
N LEU A 187 11.85 -12.81 -2.80
CA LEU A 187 11.04 -12.29 -1.70
C LEU A 187 9.58 -12.11 -2.14
N PHE A 188 9.34 -11.49 -3.30
CA PHE A 188 8.01 -11.29 -3.88
C PHE A 188 7.28 -12.62 -4.10
N TRP A 189 7.94 -13.61 -4.66
CA TRP A 189 7.35 -14.92 -4.90
C TRP A 189 7.02 -15.66 -3.60
N ARG A 190 7.92 -15.59 -2.60
CA ARG A 190 7.78 -16.36 -1.35
C ARG A 190 6.90 -15.66 -0.30
N ARG A 191 6.83 -14.33 -0.35
CA ARG A 191 6.23 -13.44 0.66
C ARG A 191 5.37 -12.36 0.01
N ARG A 192 4.60 -12.71 -1.03
CA ARG A 192 3.71 -11.78 -1.75
C ARG A 192 2.77 -10.96 -0.86
N ALA A 193 2.37 -11.50 0.30
CA ALA A 193 1.51 -10.79 1.25
C ALA A 193 2.21 -9.59 1.93
N GLU A 194 3.54 -9.54 1.91
CA GLU A 194 4.36 -8.43 2.42
C GLU A 194 4.64 -7.39 1.31
N TRP A 195 3.85 -7.40 0.22
CA TRP A 195 3.98 -6.43 -0.88
C TRP A 195 2.64 -5.71 -1.04
N SER A 196 2.59 -4.50 -0.52
CA SER A 196 1.46 -3.59 -0.50
C SER A 196 1.40 -2.65 -1.71
N GLY A 197 2.52 -2.42 -2.41
CA GLY A 197 2.51 -1.54 -3.58
C GLY A 197 3.84 -1.23 -4.25
N ILE A 198 3.84 -0.11 -4.97
CA ILE A 198 4.99 0.41 -5.74
C ILE A 198 6.11 0.85 -4.81
N THR A 199 5.77 1.48 -3.68
CA THR A 199 6.74 1.96 -2.69
C THR A 199 7.61 0.82 -2.15
N ASP A 200 7.01 -0.29 -1.76
CA ASP A 200 7.75 -1.47 -1.25
C ASP A 200 8.68 -2.03 -2.32
N GLY A 201 8.21 -2.09 -3.57
CA GLY A 201 9.04 -2.50 -4.70
C GLY A 201 10.26 -1.62 -4.89
N ILE A 202 10.09 -0.29 -4.81
CA ILE A 202 11.19 0.68 -4.82
C ILE A 202 12.13 0.44 -3.63
N VAL A 203 11.61 0.22 -2.42
CA VAL A 203 12.43 -0.01 -1.22
C VAL A 203 13.22 -1.32 -1.31
N TYR A 204 12.58 -2.44 -1.62
CA TYR A 204 13.25 -3.75 -1.70
C TYR A 204 14.30 -3.80 -2.81
N CYS A 205 13.97 -3.31 -4.01
CA CYS A 205 14.92 -3.26 -5.12
C CYS A 205 16.01 -2.22 -4.89
N GLY A 206 15.65 -1.05 -4.35
CA GLY A 206 16.57 0.02 -4.01
C GLY A 206 17.59 -0.39 -2.95
N LEU A 207 17.19 -1.17 -1.93
CA LEU A 207 18.15 -1.69 -0.94
C LEU A 207 19.06 -2.78 -1.50
N SER A 208 18.56 -3.63 -2.40
CA SER A 208 19.42 -4.58 -3.13
C SER A 208 20.47 -3.82 -3.96
N ALA A 209 20.05 -2.80 -4.70
CA ALA A 209 20.95 -1.96 -5.48
C ALA A 209 21.93 -1.16 -4.59
N LEU A 210 21.50 -0.70 -3.41
CA LEU A 210 22.36 -0.02 -2.44
C LEU A 210 23.45 -0.95 -1.92
N GLY A 211 23.10 -2.20 -1.59
CA GLY A 211 24.08 -3.21 -1.18
C GLY A 211 25.09 -3.51 -2.28
N PHE A 212 24.62 -3.63 -3.52
CA PHE A 212 25.49 -3.80 -4.68
C PHE A 212 26.45 -2.61 -4.85
N ALA A 213 25.91 -1.39 -4.86
CA ALA A 213 26.67 -0.16 -5.04
C ALA A 213 27.72 0.05 -3.93
N MET A 214 27.44 -0.39 -2.70
CA MET A 214 28.42 -0.36 -1.62
C MET A 214 29.66 -1.18 -1.98
N VAL A 215 29.52 -2.44 -2.42
CA VAL A 215 30.69 -3.27 -2.75
C VAL A 215 31.41 -2.76 -3.99
N GLU A 216 30.67 -2.28 -4.97
CA GLU A 216 31.27 -1.62 -6.13
C GLU A 216 32.09 -0.38 -5.70
N ASN A 217 31.57 0.43 -4.79
CA ASN A 217 32.30 1.56 -4.21
C ASN A 217 33.59 1.12 -3.49
N VAL A 218 33.65 -0.08 -2.90
CA VAL A 218 34.90 -0.61 -2.34
C VAL A 218 35.95 -0.81 -3.42
N LEU A 219 35.58 -1.39 -4.57
CA LEU A 219 36.50 -1.59 -5.69
C LEU A 219 37.01 -0.26 -6.25
N TYR A 220 36.13 0.72 -6.43
CA TYR A 220 36.53 2.02 -6.95
C TYR A 220 37.36 2.85 -5.97
N LEU A 221 36.96 2.92 -4.69
CA LEU A 221 37.67 3.73 -3.70
C LEU A 221 38.97 3.04 -3.27
N GLY A 222 38.91 1.75 -2.97
CA GLY A 222 40.05 0.98 -2.50
C GLY A 222 41.04 0.60 -3.60
N GLY A 223 40.53 0.17 -4.77
CA GLY A 223 41.34 -0.23 -5.91
C GLY A 223 41.76 0.94 -6.79
N HIS A 224 40.80 1.55 -7.50
CA HIS A 224 41.08 2.63 -8.45
C HIS A 224 41.47 3.96 -7.79
N GLY A 225 41.12 4.17 -6.53
CA GLY A 225 41.52 5.34 -5.76
C GLY A 225 42.83 5.11 -5.01
N TYR A 226 42.77 4.32 -3.95
CA TYR A 226 43.90 4.14 -3.05
C TYR A 226 45.01 3.29 -3.65
N ALA A 227 44.74 2.04 -4.04
CA ALA A 227 45.80 1.10 -4.43
C ALA A 227 46.58 1.60 -5.65
N SER A 228 45.90 1.99 -6.72
CA SER A 228 46.55 2.54 -7.93
C SER A 228 47.31 3.84 -7.65
N GLY A 229 46.71 4.79 -6.92
CA GLY A 229 47.34 6.07 -6.62
C GLY A 229 48.53 5.92 -5.67
N ALA A 230 48.44 5.01 -4.71
CA ALA A 230 49.51 4.71 -3.77
C ALA A 230 50.69 4.00 -4.44
N GLU A 231 50.41 3.07 -5.35
CA GLU A 231 51.44 2.37 -6.13
C GLU A 231 52.19 3.32 -7.06
N GLN A 232 51.47 4.20 -7.76
CA GLN A 232 52.07 5.06 -8.78
C GLN A 232 52.76 6.31 -8.20
N TYR A 233 52.20 6.91 -7.15
CA TYR A 233 52.61 8.24 -6.65
C TYR A 233 52.67 8.34 -5.13
N GLY A 234 52.62 7.21 -4.42
CA GLY A 234 52.72 7.13 -2.96
C GLY A 234 51.40 7.34 -2.21
N PRO A 235 51.34 6.96 -0.92
CA PRO A 235 50.09 6.84 -0.17
C PRO A 235 49.25 8.12 -0.05
N ALA A 236 49.89 9.29 -0.01
CA ALA A 236 49.20 10.57 0.06
C ALA A 236 48.36 10.86 -1.21
N THR A 237 48.90 10.50 -2.37
CA THR A 237 48.18 10.61 -3.65
C THR A 237 47.02 9.62 -3.71
N GLY A 238 47.23 8.39 -3.23
CA GLY A 238 46.15 7.40 -3.08
C GLY A 238 44.98 7.93 -2.25
N LEU A 239 45.24 8.56 -1.09
CA LEU A 239 44.19 9.18 -0.27
C LEU A 239 43.49 10.35 -0.97
N THR A 240 44.22 11.15 -1.74
CA THR A 240 43.64 12.25 -2.51
C THR A 240 42.69 11.72 -3.59
N ASN A 241 43.09 10.66 -4.30
CA ASN A 241 42.26 9.99 -5.30
C ASN A 241 41.00 9.39 -4.68
N VAL A 242 41.10 8.76 -3.50
CA VAL A 242 39.94 8.27 -2.75
C VAL A 242 38.95 9.41 -2.51
N PHE A 243 39.41 10.57 -2.05
CA PHE A 243 38.54 11.71 -1.77
C PHE A 243 37.81 12.22 -3.03
N LEU A 244 38.53 12.35 -4.16
CA LEU A 244 37.95 12.80 -5.43
C LEU A 244 36.93 11.79 -5.97
N ILE A 245 37.28 10.50 -5.98
CA ILE A 245 36.37 9.42 -6.40
C ILE A 245 35.17 9.33 -5.48
N PHE A 246 35.34 9.54 -4.17
CA PHE A 246 34.24 9.57 -3.22
C PHE A 246 33.22 10.65 -3.56
N ILE A 247 33.67 11.87 -3.87
CA ILE A 247 32.75 12.95 -4.27
C ILE A 247 31.97 12.54 -5.53
N VAL A 248 32.65 12.08 -6.57
CA VAL A 248 31.99 11.67 -7.82
C VAL A 248 31.00 10.53 -7.56
N ARG A 249 31.46 9.46 -6.90
CA ARG A 249 30.68 8.23 -6.76
C ARG A 249 29.56 8.32 -5.74
N ILE A 250 29.74 9.10 -4.67
CA ILE A 250 28.77 9.16 -3.57
C ILE A 250 27.84 10.35 -3.72
N LEU A 251 28.36 11.54 -4.04
CA LEU A 251 27.54 12.75 -4.13
C LEU A 251 26.81 12.85 -5.47
N PHE A 252 27.53 12.62 -6.57
CA PHE A 252 26.96 12.80 -7.91
C PHE A 252 26.28 11.52 -8.40
N THR A 253 26.94 10.35 -8.30
CA THR A 253 26.42 9.12 -8.91
C THR A 253 25.90 8.10 -7.91
N GLY A 254 25.89 8.41 -6.60
CA GLY A 254 25.58 7.43 -5.54
C GLY A 254 24.16 6.87 -5.57
N PHE A 255 23.26 7.57 -6.25
CA PHE A 255 21.87 7.18 -6.42
C PHE A 255 21.61 6.38 -7.72
N ALA A 256 22.59 6.27 -8.62
CA ALA A 256 22.40 5.69 -9.96
C ALA A 256 21.86 4.25 -9.90
N HIS A 257 22.56 3.32 -9.23
CA HIS A 257 22.07 1.95 -9.11
C HIS A 257 20.70 1.87 -8.41
N PRO A 258 20.48 2.52 -7.25
CA PRO A 258 19.15 2.53 -6.64
C PRO A 258 18.06 3.05 -7.57
N LEU A 259 18.31 4.09 -8.39
CA LEU A 259 17.34 4.60 -9.36
C LEU A 259 17.03 3.58 -10.46
N PHE A 260 18.04 2.93 -11.03
CA PHE A 260 17.85 1.98 -12.13
C PHE A 260 17.07 0.77 -11.64
N THR A 261 17.54 0.09 -10.60
CA THR A 261 16.89 -1.12 -10.09
C THR A 261 15.52 -0.81 -9.48
N SER A 262 15.25 0.43 -9.04
CA SER A 262 13.90 0.85 -8.64
C SER A 262 12.89 0.77 -9.78
N MET A 263 13.29 0.81 -11.05
CA MET A 263 12.37 0.59 -12.18
C MET A 263 11.82 -0.85 -12.18
N THR A 264 12.68 -1.84 -11.90
CA THR A 264 12.26 -3.22 -11.62
C THR A 264 11.31 -3.27 -10.42
N GLY A 265 11.64 -2.51 -9.36
CA GLY A 265 10.80 -2.34 -8.18
C GLY A 265 9.40 -1.82 -8.49
N ILE A 266 9.30 -0.80 -9.35
CA ILE A 266 8.02 -0.24 -9.80
C ILE A 266 7.21 -1.31 -10.53
N GLY A 267 7.83 -2.05 -11.44
CA GLY A 267 7.19 -3.16 -12.14
C GLY A 267 6.66 -4.24 -11.20
N LEU A 268 7.46 -4.65 -10.20
CA LEU A 268 7.04 -5.61 -9.18
C LEU A 268 5.90 -5.09 -8.29
N GLY A 269 5.94 -3.82 -7.91
CA GLY A 269 4.88 -3.22 -7.11
C GLY A 269 3.56 -3.06 -7.87
N ILE A 270 3.61 -2.76 -9.17
CA ILE A 270 2.42 -2.82 -10.04
C ILE A 270 1.89 -4.26 -10.09
N ALA A 271 2.78 -5.25 -10.26
CA ALA A 271 2.40 -6.66 -10.27
C ALA A 271 1.84 -7.15 -8.91
N ALA A 272 2.19 -6.51 -7.80
CA ALA A 272 1.62 -6.80 -6.48
C ALA A 272 0.14 -6.39 -6.41
N ARG A 273 -0.26 -5.34 -7.14
CA ARG A 273 -1.57 -4.66 -7.01
C ARG A 273 -2.51 -4.80 -8.20
N THR A 274 -2.14 -5.58 -9.20
CA THR A 274 -2.99 -5.88 -10.36
C THR A 274 -3.63 -7.28 -10.27
N ALA A 275 -4.91 -7.38 -10.63
CA ALA A 275 -5.58 -8.65 -10.87
C ALA A 275 -5.40 -9.14 -12.32
N ASP A 276 -4.99 -8.25 -13.24
CA ASP A 276 -4.74 -8.60 -14.63
C ASP A 276 -3.46 -9.44 -14.77
N ARG A 277 -3.61 -10.65 -15.30
CA ARG A 277 -2.51 -11.59 -15.51
C ARG A 277 -1.44 -11.05 -16.46
N HIS A 278 -1.81 -10.31 -17.50
CA HIS A 278 -0.87 -9.73 -18.46
C HIS A 278 -0.02 -8.67 -17.77
N VAL A 279 -0.64 -7.72 -17.08
CA VAL A 279 0.07 -6.65 -16.34
C VAL A 279 0.98 -7.25 -15.27
N ARG A 280 0.53 -8.32 -14.59
CA ARG A 280 1.31 -9.00 -13.55
C ARG A 280 2.66 -9.54 -14.04
N TRP A 281 2.78 -9.88 -15.32
CA TRP A 281 4.03 -10.36 -15.93
C TRP A 281 4.75 -9.26 -16.72
N LEU A 282 4.02 -8.44 -17.47
CA LEU A 282 4.60 -7.40 -18.31
C LEU A 282 5.18 -6.25 -17.50
N ALA A 283 4.57 -5.86 -16.37
CA ALA A 283 5.08 -4.73 -15.58
C ALA A 283 6.47 -5.01 -14.97
N PRO A 284 6.74 -6.17 -14.32
CA PRO A 284 8.09 -6.50 -13.85
C PRO A 284 9.11 -6.59 -14.99
N ILE A 285 8.74 -7.18 -16.13
CA ILE A 285 9.62 -7.30 -17.30
C ILE A 285 9.95 -5.90 -17.85
N GLY A 286 8.95 -5.04 -18.02
CA GLY A 286 9.13 -3.67 -18.49
C GLY A 286 10.00 -2.85 -17.55
N GLY A 287 9.79 -2.96 -16.23
CA GLY A 287 10.63 -2.32 -15.22
C GLY A 287 12.08 -2.80 -15.26
N TRP A 288 12.29 -4.10 -15.42
CA TRP A 288 13.61 -4.73 -15.54
C TRP A 288 14.36 -4.31 -16.81
N LEU A 289 13.69 -4.32 -17.96
CA LEU A 289 14.28 -3.83 -19.21
C LEU A 289 14.62 -2.34 -19.13
N LEU A 290 13.74 -1.53 -18.52
CA LEU A 290 14.01 -0.12 -18.30
C LEU A 290 15.23 0.08 -17.39
N ALA A 291 15.36 -0.69 -16.31
CA ALA A 291 16.55 -0.66 -15.45
C ALA A 291 17.84 -0.90 -16.24
N MET A 292 17.85 -1.92 -17.12
CA MET A 292 19.00 -2.24 -17.98
C MET A 292 19.32 -1.12 -18.95
N ILE A 293 18.32 -0.56 -19.63
CA ILE A 293 18.52 0.50 -20.61
C ILE A 293 19.10 1.74 -19.93
N LEU A 294 18.55 2.13 -18.78
CA LEU A 294 19.03 3.29 -18.03
C LEU A 294 20.46 3.09 -17.53
N HIS A 295 20.76 1.91 -16.99
CA HIS A 295 22.10 1.58 -16.51
C HIS A 295 23.11 1.50 -17.66
N GLY A 296 22.77 0.85 -18.78
CA GLY A 296 23.60 0.84 -19.98
C GLY A 296 23.81 2.23 -20.55
N THR A 297 22.77 3.08 -20.55
CA THR A 297 22.89 4.49 -20.94
C THR A 297 23.84 5.24 -20.00
N PHE A 298 23.79 4.99 -18.69
CA PHE A 298 24.74 5.55 -17.73
C PHE A 298 26.18 5.16 -18.03
N ASN A 299 26.42 3.87 -18.33
CA ASN A 299 27.76 3.39 -18.66
C ASN A 299 28.22 3.85 -20.04
N LEU A 300 27.30 4.12 -20.96
CA LEU A 300 27.59 4.62 -22.30
C LEU A 300 28.17 6.04 -22.25
N LEU A 301 27.74 6.90 -21.32
CA LEU A 301 28.22 8.28 -21.20
C LEU A 301 29.75 8.39 -21.01
N PRO A 302 30.36 7.80 -19.96
CA PRO A 302 31.81 7.84 -19.80
C PRO A 302 32.54 7.05 -20.89
N THR A 303 31.94 5.96 -21.40
CA THR A 303 32.53 5.13 -22.46
C THR A 303 32.66 5.90 -23.78
N LEU A 304 31.60 6.59 -24.21
CA LEU A 304 31.64 7.43 -25.41
C LEU A 304 32.58 8.61 -25.23
N SER A 305 32.55 9.28 -24.07
CA SER A 305 33.44 10.40 -23.79
C SER A 305 34.91 9.99 -23.87
N ALA A 306 35.26 8.82 -23.34
CA ALA A 306 36.62 8.27 -23.46
C ALA A 306 36.97 7.88 -24.91
N ALA A 307 36.04 7.28 -25.65
CA ALA A 307 36.27 6.83 -27.01
C ALA A 307 36.43 7.98 -28.03
N THR A 308 35.70 9.09 -27.84
CA THR A 308 35.76 10.25 -28.75
C THR A 308 36.74 11.32 -28.28
N GLY A 309 37.16 11.31 -27.02
CA GLY A 309 37.92 12.38 -26.38
C GLY A 309 37.07 13.60 -26.01
N GLU A 310 35.75 13.56 -26.24
CA GLU A 310 34.84 14.68 -26.01
C GLU A 310 34.28 14.64 -24.57
N SER A 311 34.90 15.40 -23.67
CA SER A 311 34.48 15.50 -22.26
C SER A 311 33.08 16.10 -22.07
N LEU A 312 32.60 16.87 -23.05
CA LEU A 312 31.27 17.48 -23.05
C LEU A 312 30.14 16.44 -23.11
N ILE A 313 30.37 15.24 -23.66
CA ILE A 313 29.37 14.16 -23.67
C ILE A 313 28.98 13.78 -22.24
N MET A 314 29.97 13.63 -21.36
CA MET A 314 29.72 13.29 -19.96
C MET A 314 28.96 14.41 -19.25
N LEU A 315 29.35 15.67 -19.46
CA LEU A 315 28.71 16.83 -18.84
C LEU A 315 27.25 16.97 -19.27
N TYR A 316 26.98 16.97 -20.58
CA TYR A 316 25.63 17.12 -21.11
C TYR A 316 24.77 15.89 -20.86
N GLY A 317 25.34 14.68 -20.92
CA GLY A 317 24.61 13.46 -20.56
C GLY A 317 24.22 13.44 -19.09
N TYR A 318 25.13 13.84 -18.20
CA TYR A 318 24.83 13.90 -16.77
C TYR A 318 23.78 14.98 -16.45
N LEU A 319 23.98 16.22 -16.92
CA LEU A 319 23.07 17.33 -16.62
C LEU A 319 21.75 17.28 -17.41
N GLY A 320 21.77 16.82 -18.66
CA GLY A 320 20.61 16.80 -19.55
C GLY A 320 19.74 15.55 -19.40
N PHE A 321 20.31 14.44 -18.93
CA PHE A 321 19.58 13.19 -18.77
C PHE A 321 19.54 12.70 -17.32
N MET A 322 20.70 12.48 -16.67
CA MET A 322 20.71 11.87 -15.34
C MET A 322 20.08 12.74 -14.25
N VAL A 323 20.40 14.02 -14.21
CA VAL A 323 19.85 14.94 -13.19
C VAL A 323 18.32 15.10 -13.33
N PRO A 324 17.75 15.39 -14.52
CA PRO A 324 16.30 15.43 -14.70
C PRO A 324 15.63 14.10 -14.38
N PHE A 325 16.22 12.98 -14.80
CA PHE A 325 15.69 11.65 -14.51
C PHE A 325 15.67 11.36 -13.00
N PHE A 326 16.73 11.71 -12.28
CA PHE A 326 16.78 11.61 -10.82
C PHE A 326 15.62 12.37 -10.16
N PHE A 327 15.44 13.65 -10.51
CA PHE A 327 14.35 14.45 -9.92
C PHE A 327 12.96 13.94 -10.32
N ALA A 328 12.80 13.39 -11.53
CA ALA A 328 11.55 12.79 -11.97
C ALA A 328 11.19 11.56 -11.12
N VAL A 329 12.14 10.63 -10.91
CA VAL A 329 11.92 9.42 -10.11
C VAL A 329 11.71 9.75 -8.64
N VAL A 330 12.50 10.68 -8.07
CA VAL A 330 12.33 11.13 -6.69
C VAL A 330 10.99 11.83 -6.50
N GLY A 331 10.62 12.72 -7.42
CA GLY A 331 9.31 13.39 -7.42
C GLY A 331 8.16 12.38 -7.52
N PHE A 332 8.28 11.38 -8.37
CA PHE A 332 7.32 10.27 -8.48
C PHE A 332 7.21 9.47 -7.18
N ALA A 333 8.33 9.12 -6.54
CA ALA A 333 8.34 8.41 -5.26
C ALA A 333 7.68 9.23 -4.13
N ILE A 334 7.95 10.54 -4.08
CA ILE A 334 7.31 11.45 -3.11
C ILE A 334 5.80 11.57 -3.38
N ALA A 335 5.40 11.62 -4.66
CA ALA A 335 3.99 11.64 -5.05
C ALA A 335 3.25 10.36 -4.65
N LEU A 336 3.87 9.18 -4.86
CA LEU A 336 3.34 7.88 -4.44
C LEU A 336 3.14 7.82 -2.93
N ARG A 337 4.16 8.19 -2.15
CA ARG A 337 4.06 8.28 -0.69
C ARG A 337 2.94 9.22 -0.23
N SER A 338 2.72 10.32 -0.95
CA SER A 338 1.62 11.25 -0.65
C SER A 338 0.25 10.69 -1.07
N TRP A 339 0.22 9.76 -2.01
CA TRP A 339 -1.00 9.10 -2.47
C TRP A 339 -1.43 7.96 -1.54
N GLU A 340 -0.49 7.20 -0.98
CA GLU A 340 -0.75 6.16 0.04
C GLU A 340 -1.45 6.69 1.29
N GLY A 341 -1.00 7.86 1.78
CA GLY A 341 -1.67 8.54 2.91
C GLY A 341 -3.15 8.82 2.61
N ARG A 342 -3.45 9.28 1.39
CA ARG A 342 -4.82 9.56 0.93
C ARG A 342 -5.62 8.30 0.61
N LEU A 343 -4.98 7.20 0.21
CA LEU A 343 -5.65 5.92 0.00
C LEU A 343 -6.29 5.41 1.29
N THR A 344 -5.55 5.53 2.41
CA THR A 344 -6.06 5.14 3.73
C THR A 344 -7.36 5.88 4.07
N GLU A 345 -7.40 7.19 3.82
CA GLU A 345 -8.59 8.01 4.07
C GLU A 345 -9.78 7.62 3.17
N ARG A 346 -9.55 7.39 1.88
CA ARG A 346 -10.60 6.97 0.93
C ARG A 346 -11.22 5.62 1.28
N VAL A 347 -10.40 4.63 1.62
CA VAL A 347 -10.87 3.25 1.85
C VAL A 347 -11.53 3.13 3.23
N LEU A 348 -10.95 3.75 4.26
CA LEU A 348 -11.48 3.65 5.62
C LEU A 348 -12.82 4.35 5.81
N HIS A 349 -13.21 5.26 4.90
CA HIS A 349 -14.52 5.89 4.94
C HIS A 349 -15.70 4.88 4.91
N HIS A 350 -15.52 3.73 4.25
CA HIS A 350 -16.51 2.64 4.30
C HIS A 350 -16.72 2.11 5.73
N TYR A 351 -15.65 2.03 6.51
CA TYR A 351 -15.67 1.57 7.90
C TYR A 351 -16.18 2.64 8.87
N VAL A 352 -16.11 3.93 8.50
CA VAL A 352 -16.75 5.02 9.26
C VAL A 352 -18.28 4.87 9.24
N ARG A 353 -18.84 4.58 8.06
CA ARG A 353 -20.29 4.34 7.90
C ARG A 353 -20.74 3.09 8.65
N ALA A 354 -19.87 2.08 8.73
CA ALA A 354 -20.13 0.85 9.48
C ALA A 354 -19.87 0.97 11.00
N GLY A 355 -19.47 2.15 11.49
CA GLY A 355 -19.26 2.39 12.92
C GLY A 355 -17.96 1.84 13.50
N TRP A 356 -17.00 1.43 12.67
CA TRP A 356 -15.69 0.91 13.12
C TRP A 356 -14.64 2.00 13.36
N PHE A 357 -14.80 3.16 12.71
CA PHE A 357 -13.94 4.34 12.88
C PHE A 357 -14.77 5.60 13.05
N ALA A 358 -14.25 6.57 13.80
CA ALA A 358 -14.78 7.92 13.80
C ALA A 358 -14.11 8.76 12.68
N PRO A 359 -14.80 9.76 12.10
CA PRO A 359 -14.23 10.65 11.09
C PRO A 359 -12.86 11.28 11.47
N PRO A 360 -12.62 11.75 12.72
CA PRO A 360 -11.35 12.35 13.11
C PRO A 360 -10.22 11.32 13.15
N GLU A 361 -10.52 10.06 13.45
CA GLU A 361 -9.53 8.98 13.46
C GLU A 361 -9.02 8.69 12.05
N VAL A 362 -9.92 8.60 11.08
CA VAL A 362 -9.54 8.40 9.67
C VAL A 362 -8.73 9.58 9.16
N ALA A 363 -9.17 10.79 9.49
CA ALA A 363 -8.46 11.98 9.05
C ALA A 363 -7.07 12.12 9.67
N ALA A 364 -6.89 11.68 10.92
CA ALA A 364 -5.58 11.61 11.58
C ALA A 364 -4.58 10.71 10.84
N LEU A 365 -5.05 9.81 9.96
CA LEU A 365 -4.22 8.90 9.16
C LEU A 365 -3.77 9.48 7.83
N GLY A 366 -4.44 10.53 7.32
CA GLY A 366 -4.28 11.04 5.96
C GLY A 366 -2.93 11.71 5.66
N SER A 367 -2.18 12.11 6.68
CA SER A 367 -0.81 12.63 6.50
C SER A 367 0.12 12.27 7.66
N LEU A 368 1.44 12.27 7.40
CA LEU A 368 2.44 12.00 8.44
C LEU A 368 2.45 13.03 9.57
N GLY A 369 2.17 14.30 9.25
CA GLY A 369 2.03 15.35 10.26
C GLY A 369 0.85 15.09 11.20
N ARG A 370 -0.31 14.72 10.64
CA ARG A 370 -1.50 14.35 11.42
C ARG A 370 -1.27 13.09 12.25
N ARG A 371 -0.59 12.08 11.68
CA ARG A 371 -0.18 10.88 12.41
C ARG A 371 0.75 11.20 13.59
N HIS A 372 1.69 12.14 13.40
CA HIS A 372 2.57 12.59 14.47
C HIS A 372 1.77 13.31 15.57
N SER A 373 0.90 14.25 15.19
CA SER A 373 0.02 14.97 16.13
C SER A 373 -0.84 14.00 16.95
N ALA A 374 -1.45 13.00 16.31
CA ALA A 374 -2.25 11.97 16.99
C ALA A 374 -1.42 11.14 17.99
N ARG A 375 -0.17 10.81 17.66
CA ARG A 375 0.74 10.13 18.61
C ARG A 375 1.11 11.02 19.79
N GLN A 376 1.34 12.31 19.57
CA GLN A 376 1.62 13.26 20.65
C GLN A 376 0.40 13.46 21.54
N TRP A 377 -0.79 13.57 20.96
CA TRP A 377 -2.05 13.61 21.69
C TRP A 377 -2.25 12.34 22.55
N ALA A 378 -2.09 11.15 21.96
CA ALA A 378 -2.21 9.90 22.70
C ALA A 378 -1.16 9.76 23.81
N ARG A 379 0.04 10.34 23.64
CA ARG A 379 1.05 10.43 24.69
C ARG A 379 0.63 11.35 25.84
N ARG A 380 0.03 12.50 25.53
CA ARG A 380 -0.47 13.44 26.56
C ARG A 380 -1.58 12.80 27.40
N VAL A 381 -2.49 12.07 26.74
CA VAL A 381 -3.69 11.53 27.37
C VAL A 381 -3.47 10.18 28.07
N ALA A 382 -2.58 9.32 27.53
CA ALA A 382 -2.39 7.96 28.03
C ALA A 382 -0.91 7.56 28.19
N GLY A 383 0.02 8.52 28.22
CA GLY A 383 1.44 8.30 28.46
C GLY A 383 2.16 7.51 27.35
N PRO A 384 3.35 6.94 27.65
CA PRO A 384 4.07 6.07 26.72
C PRO A 384 3.25 4.89 26.17
N PRO A 385 2.40 4.20 26.98
CA PRO A 385 1.49 3.17 26.46
C PRO A 385 0.51 3.70 25.40
N GLY A 386 -0.04 4.91 25.60
CA GLY A 386 -0.91 5.58 24.64
C GLY A 386 -0.24 5.87 23.30
N MET A 387 1.01 6.36 23.33
CA MET A 387 1.80 6.59 22.12
C MET A 387 2.04 5.28 21.34
N LYS A 388 2.40 4.19 22.05
CA LYS A 388 2.61 2.87 21.45
C LYS A 388 1.31 2.30 20.86
N ALA A 389 0.19 2.44 21.58
CA ALA A 389 -1.12 2.01 21.11
C ALA A 389 -1.55 2.79 19.87
N MET A 390 -1.40 4.12 19.85
CA MET A 390 -1.69 4.95 18.68
C MET A 390 -0.82 4.58 17.47
N ARG A 391 0.48 4.30 17.67
CA ARG A 391 1.35 3.80 16.58
C ARG A 391 0.83 2.48 16.01
N SER A 392 0.38 1.56 16.87
CA SER A 392 -0.14 0.25 16.48
C SER A 392 -1.51 0.36 15.79
N PHE A 393 -2.37 1.26 16.28
CA PHE A 393 -3.63 1.64 15.65
C PHE A 393 -3.42 2.16 14.23
N GLN A 394 -2.49 3.10 14.05
CA GLN A 394 -2.17 3.67 12.72
C GLN A 394 -1.69 2.60 11.75
N PHE A 395 -0.84 1.68 12.21
CA PHE A 395 -0.34 0.58 11.40
C PHE A 395 -1.46 -0.40 11.01
N ALA A 396 -2.26 -0.86 11.98
CA ALA A 396 -3.38 -1.77 11.72
C ALA A 396 -4.44 -1.15 10.78
N ALA A 397 -4.74 0.14 10.94
CA ALA A 397 -5.68 0.84 10.07
C ALA A 397 -5.16 0.99 8.63
N THR A 398 -3.85 1.20 8.46
CA THR A 398 -3.21 1.25 7.12
C THR A 398 -3.29 -0.11 6.44
N ARG A 399 -2.94 -1.19 7.17
CA ARG A 399 -3.07 -2.57 6.67
C ARG A 399 -4.49 -2.93 6.31
N LEU A 400 -5.47 -2.53 7.12
CA LEU A 400 -6.89 -2.75 6.84
C LEU A 400 -7.32 -2.06 5.54
N ALA A 401 -6.87 -0.82 5.32
CA ALA A 401 -7.15 -0.09 4.09
C ALA A 401 -6.56 -0.80 2.86
N ILE A 402 -5.31 -1.27 2.95
CA ILE A 402 -4.61 -1.94 1.84
C ILE A 402 -5.22 -3.30 1.52
N LEU A 403 -5.59 -4.06 2.56
CA LEU A 403 -6.29 -5.34 2.43
C LEU A 403 -7.64 -5.12 1.72
N ARG A 404 -8.43 -4.15 2.18
CA ARG A 404 -9.75 -3.86 1.59
C ARG A 404 -9.66 -3.37 0.14
N ASP A 405 -8.71 -2.48 -0.17
CA ASP A 405 -8.46 -2.04 -1.55
C ASP A 405 -8.01 -3.22 -2.43
N GLY A 406 -7.22 -4.15 -1.88
CA GLY A 406 -6.81 -5.37 -2.59
C GLY A 406 -7.98 -6.30 -2.90
N MET A 407 -8.90 -6.50 -1.95
CA MET A 407 -10.13 -7.26 -2.16
C MET A 407 -11.01 -6.61 -3.24
N GLN A 408 -11.17 -5.28 -3.21
CA GLN A 408 -11.95 -4.54 -4.22
C GLN A 408 -11.36 -4.62 -5.62
N ARG A 409 -10.03 -4.75 -5.74
CA ARG A 409 -9.32 -4.95 -7.01
C ARG A 409 -9.39 -6.40 -7.53
N GLY A 410 -9.94 -7.33 -6.75
CA GLY A 410 -9.98 -8.75 -7.11
C GLY A 410 -8.65 -9.47 -6.94
N LEU A 411 -7.77 -9.00 -6.03
CA LEU A 411 -6.49 -9.69 -5.75
C LEU A 411 -6.68 -11.02 -5.02
N ALA A 412 -7.79 -11.20 -4.29
CA ALA A 412 -8.22 -12.48 -3.75
C ALA A 412 -9.04 -13.20 -4.83
N GLY A 413 -8.34 -13.95 -5.68
CA GLY A 413 -8.94 -14.52 -6.90
C GLY A 413 -9.72 -15.81 -6.66
N ASP A 414 -9.46 -16.51 -5.55
CA ASP A 414 -10.14 -17.74 -5.17
C ASP A 414 -10.88 -17.63 -3.83
N ALA A 415 -11.82 -18.54 -3.59
CA ALA A 415 -12.64 -18.54 -2.38
C ALA A 415 -11.80 -18.66 -1.09
N ARG A 416 -10.65 -19.33 -1.16
CA ARG A 416 -9.77 -19.55 0.00
C ARG A 416 -8.98 -18.30 0.36
N GLU A 417 -8.51 -17.56 -0.63
CA GLU A 417 -7.86 -16.26 -0.47
C GLU A 417 -8.87 -15.22 0.04
N MET A 418 -10.10 -15.26 -0.46
CA MET A 418 -11.18 -14.41 0.05
C MET A 418 -11.51 -14.70 1.51
N GLU A 419 -11.59 -15.99 1.89
CA GLU A 419 -11.81 -16.40 3.27
C GLU A 419 -10.67 -15.92 4.18
N LYS A 420 -9.41 -16.12 3.77
CA LYS A 420 -8.24 -15.62 4.51
C LYS A 420 -8.26 -14.10 4.67
N ALA A 421 -8.55 -13.38 3.59
CA ALA A 421 -8.67 -11.92 3.62
C ALA A 421 -9.77 -11.48 4.60
N GLY A 422 -10.92 -12.17 4.62
CA GLY A 422 -11.98 -11.91 5.59
C GLY A 422 -11.59 -12.23 7.04
N VAL A 423 -10.78 -13.25 7.28
CA VAL A 423 -10.21 -13.53 8.62
C VAL A 423 -9.26 -12.40 9.04
N GLU A 424 -8.34 -12.00 8.16
CA GLU A 424 -7.38 -10.92 8.42
C GLU A 424 -8.09 -9.57 8.64
N GLU A 425 -9.14 -9.27 7.87
CA GLU A 425 -9.97 -8.07 8.02
C GLU A 425 -10.58 -8.02 9.44
N ARG A 426 -11.15 -9.15 9.93
CA ARG A 426 -11.69 -9.24 11.29
C ARG A 426 -10.62 -9.09 12.37
N GLU A 427 -9.46 -9.71 12.18
CA GLU A 427 -8.32 -9.58 13.12
C GLU A 427 -7.83 -8.14 13.20
N LEU A 428 -7.71 -7.44 12.07
CA LEU A 428 -7.31 -6.03 12.02
C LEU A 428 -8.35 -5.12 12.67
N LEU A 429 -9.65 -5.36 12.45
CA LEU A 429 -10.73 -4.62 13.12
C LEU A 429 -10.71 -4.81 14.64
N ALA A 430 -10.48 -6.04 15.10
CA ALA A 430 -10.31 -6.35 16.52
C ALA A 430 -9.06 -5.64 17.10
N ALA A 431 -7.94 -5.66 16.38
CA ALA A 431 -6.70 -4.99 16.79
C ALA A 431 -6.87 -3.46 16.89
N VAL A 432 -7.50 -2.84 15.89
CA VAL A 432 -7.83 -1.40 15.89
C VAL A 432 -8.65 -1.04 17.12
N THR A 433 -9.67 -1.84 17.44
CA THR A 433 -10.53 -1.64 18.62
C THR A 433 -9.74 -1.80 19.92
N GLY A 434 -8.89 -2.82 20.01
CA GLY A 434 -8.03 -3.07 21.16
C GLY A 434 -7.06 -1.93 21.41
N TYR A 435 -6.37 -1.42 20.38
CA TYR A 435 -5.45 -0.29 20.51
C TYR A 435 -6.18 1.01 20.87
N ARG A 436 -7.37 1.24 20.30
CA ARG A 436 -8.20 2.41 20.61
C ARG A 436 -8.56 2.48 22.10
N SER A 437 -8.88 1.35 22.73
CA SER A 437 -9.28 1.31 24.16
C SER A 437 -8.23 1.91 25.12
N VAL A 438 -6.96 1.96 24.72
CA VAL A 438 -5.87 2.50 25.54
C VAL A 438 -5.92 4.01 25.68
N PHE A 439 -6.47 4.72 24.69
CA PHE A 439 -6.51 6.20 24.67
C PHE A 439 -7.93 6.76 24.57
N ALA A 440 -8.93 5.96 24.20
CA ALA A 440 -10.30 6.42 24.06
C ALA A 440 -10.94 6.82 25.40
N GLY A 441 -11.60 7.98 25.44
CA GLY A 441 -12.29 8.48 26.64
C GLY A 441 -11.38 8.80 27.84
N ARG A 442 -10.05 8.89 27.63
CA ARG A 442 -9.10 9.29 28.67
C ARG A 442 -8.76 10.77 28.66
N ASP A 443 -9.22 11.51 27.66
CA ASP A 443 -8.95 12.94 27.52
C ASP A 443 -9.89 13.71 28.45
N PRO A 444 -9.39 14.36 29.53
CA PRO A 444 -10.23 15.05 30.49
C PRO A 444 -10.88 16.32 29.93
N GLN A 445 -10.38 16.85 28.81
CA GLN A 445 -10.94 18.03 28.15
C GLN A 445 -12.03 17.67 27.15
N THR A 446 -12.22 16.37 26.87
CA THR A 446 -13.19 15.92 25.89
C THR A 446 -14.47 15.41 26.57
N PRO A 447 -15.65 15.99 26.28
CA PRO A 447 -16.90 15.42 26.75
C PRO A 447 -17.10 13.99 26.22
N PRO A 448 -17.72 13.09 26.99
CA PRO A 448 -18.05 11.75 26.51
C PRO A 448 -18.86 11.84 25.23
N ALA A 449 -18.40 11.16 24.18
CA ALA A 449 -19.09 11.14 22.89
C ALA A 449 -19.05 9.76 22.25
N TRP A 450 -20.08 9.40 21.49
CA TRP A 450 -20.09 8.26 20.56
C TRP A 450 -20.48 8.66 19.14
N TRP A 451 -20.06 7.87 18.15
CA TRP A 451 -20.36 8.05 16.72
C TRP A 451 -21.30 6.94 16.31
N ASP A 452 -22.47 7.31 15.76
CA ASP A 452 -23.51 6.37 15.36
C ASP A 452 -23.46 5.99 13.87
N GLY A 453 -22.44 6.45 13.14
CA GLY A 453 -22.31 6.27 11.69
C GLY A 453 -22.68 7.51 10.87
N GLN A 454 -23.42 8.46 11.46
CA GLN A 454 -23.90 9.68 10.80
C GLN A 454 -23.61 10.96 11.57
N ALA A 455 -23.73 10.95 12.90
CA ALA A 455 -23.54 12.11 13.76
C ALA A 455 -22.83 11.76 15.08
N TYR A 456 -22.29 12.78 15.74
CA TYR A 456 -21.80 12.64 17.11
C TYR A 456 -22.95 12.73 18.10
N ARG A 457 -22.92 11.87 19.11
CA ARG A 457 -23.74 11.97 20.31
C ARG A 457 -22.83 12.38 21.44
N ILE A 458 -22.95 13.63 21.90
CA ILE A 458 -22.05 14.21 22.90
C ILE A 458 -22.83 14.43 24.19
N THR A 459 -22.32 13.92 25.30
CA THR A 459 -22.82 14.22 26.65
C THR A 459 -22.25 15.55 27.12
N PHE A 460 -23.09 16.57 27.21
CA PHE A 460 -22.70 17.89 27.69
C PHE A 460 -22.58 17.91 29.23
N PRO A 461 -21.95 18.95 29.83
CA PRO A 461 -21.81 19.06 31.29
C PRO A 461 -23.15 19.05 32.06
N ASP A 462 -24.26 19.31 31.39
CA ASP A 462 -25.63 19.22 31.90
C ASP A 462 -26.18 17.77 31.92
N GLY A 463 -25.40 16.78 31.51
CA GLY A 463 -25.78 15.38 31.41
C GLY A 463 -26.63 15.04 30.17
N VAL A 464 -26.99 16.02 29.36
CA VAL A 464 -27.84 15.83 28.18
C VAL A 464 -27.00 15.39 26.99
N VAL A 465 -27.44 14.31 26.34
CA VAL A 465 -26.85 13.85 25.08
C VAL A 465 -27.44 14.66 23.94
N ARG A 466 -26.61 15.36 23.18
CA ARG A 466 -27.04 16.10 21.98
C ARG A 466 -26.39 15.56 20.73
N THR A 467 -27.12 15.65 19.62
CA THR A 467 -26.64 15.27 18.29
C THR A 467 -25.88 16.42 17.66
N VAL A 468 -24.64 16.20 17.28
CA VAL A 468 -23.78 17.18 16.61
C VAL A 468 -23.34 16.63 15.26
N ALA A 469 -23.58 17.40 14.20
CA ALA A 469 -23.15 17.04 12.86
C ALA A 469 -21.62 16.96 12.77
N PRO A 470 -21.06 16.09 11.90
CA PRO A 470 -19.63 16.06 11.69
C PRO A 470 -19.11 17.42 11.17
N PRO A 471 -17.97 17.92 11.68
CA PRO A 471 -17.40 19.16 11.18
C PRO A 471 -16.97 18.97 9.72
N ALA A 472 -17.08 20.05 8.93
CA ALA A 472 -16.70 20.05 7.51
C ALA A 472 -15.22 19.65 7.31
N GLU A 473 -14.35 20.03 8.26
CA GLU A 473 -12.98 19.57 8.35
C GLU A 473 -12.75 18.75 9.62
N PRO A 474 -12.20 17.52 9.53
CA PRO A 474 -11.94 16.70 10.70
C PRO A 474 -10.76 17.26 11.53
N VAL A 475 -11.10 17.91 12.64
CA VAL A 475 -10.17 18.44 13.66
C VAL A 475 -9.85 17.38 14.72
N MET A 476 -8.59 17.30 15.16
CA MET A 476 -8.19 16.46 16.30
C MET A 476 -8.30 17.27 17.62
N PRO A 477 -8.83 16.72 18.75
CA PRO A 477 -9.52 15.45 18.93
C PRO A 477 -10.95 15.57 19.50
N VAL A 478 -11.77 14.55 19.25
CA VAL A 478 -12.63 13.97 20.30
C VAL A 478 -12.47 12.44 20.19
N PRO A 479 -11.86 11.74 21.16
CA PRO A 479 -11.83 10.29 21.19
C PRO A 479 -13.20 9.74 21.56
N VAL A 480 -13.94 9.42 20.52
CA VAL A 480 -15.31 8.95 20.58
C VAL A 480 -15.31 7.45 20.96
N ARG A 481 -16.07 7.06 21.98
CA ARG A 481 -16.35 5.63 22.24
C ARG A 481 -17.26 5.14 21.13
N LEU A 482 -16.93 4.06 20.43
CA LEU A 482 -17.86 3.48 19.47
C LEU A 482 -18.77 2.47 20.18
N PRO A 483 -20.06 2.40 19.85
CA PRO A 483 -20.90 1.30 20.32
C PRO A 483 -20.31 -0.04 19.84
N PRO A 484 -20.55 -1.15 20.57
CA PRO A 484 -20.15 -2.47 20.09
C PRO A 484 -20.75 -2.72 18.70
N PRO A 485 -20.03 -3.41 17.80
CA PRO A 485 -20.56 -3.70 16.47
C PRO A 485 -21.88 -4.44 16.62
N MET A 486 -22.90 -3.98 15.88
CA MET A 486 -24.18 -4.68 15.79
C MET A 486 -23.87 -6.14 15.41
N PRO A 487 -24.43 -7.15 16.12
CA PRO A 487 -24.24 -8.53 15.73
C PRO A 487 -24.67 -8.67 14.27
N VAL A 488 -23.73 -9.13 13.44
CA VAL A 488 -24.06 -9.57 12.09
C VAL A 488 -24.98 -10.75 12.29
N TYR A 489 -26.30 -10.54 12.19
CA TYR A 489 -27.22 -11.64 12.03
C TYR A 489 -26.77 -12.36 10.77
N ALA A 490 -26.18 -13.54 10.93
CA ALA A 490 -26.04 -14.47 9.83
C ALA A 490 -27.42 -14.53 9.17
N TYR A 491 -27.50 -14.20 7.89
CA TYR A 491 -28.68 -14.48 7.11
C TYR A 491 -28.92 -15.98 7.24
N GLY A 492 -29.84 -16.35 8.13
CA GLY A 492 -30.37 -17.71 8.16
C GLY A 492 -30.99 -17.98 6.81
N PRO A 493 -30.93 -19.23 6.32
CA PRO A 493 -31.66 -19.58 5.11
C PRO A 493 -33.15 -19.20 5.30
N PRO A 494 -33.83 -18.73 4.24
CA PRO A 494 -35.24 -18.33 4.35
C PRO A 494 -36.08 -19.46 4.97
N PRO A 495 -37.09 -19.13 5.79
CA PRO A 495 -37.91 -20.14 6.45
C PRO A 495 -38.63 -20.98 5.39
N GLY A 496 -38.22 -22.25 5.25
CA GLY A 496 -38.77 -23.17 4.25
C GLY A 496 -37.86 -24.31 3.82
N ALA A 497 -36.55 -24.27 4.14
CA ALA A 497 -35.66 -25.40 3.88
C ALA A 497 -35.76 -26.46 4.99
N TYR A 498 -36.55 -27.51 4.75
CA TYR A 498 -36.54 -28.71 5.59
C TYR A 498 -35.13 -29.36 5.55
N PRO A 499 -34.58 -29.80 6.69
CA PRO A 499 -33.34 -30.56 6.71
C PRO A 499 -33.57 -31.96 6.10
N PRO A 500 -32.60 -32.53 5.35
CA PRO A 500 -32.69 -33.93 4.94
C PRO A 500 -32.58 -34.84 6.16
N PRO A 501 -33.28 -36.01 6.18
CA PRO A 501 -33.31 -36.86 7.37
C PRO A 501 -31.92 -37.45 7.67
N ALA A 502 -31.59 -37.47 8.96
CA ALA A 502 -30.34 -37.98 9.50
C ALA A 502 -30.16 -39.47 9.20
N GLN A 503 -29.02 -39.84 8.60
CA GLN A 503 -28.60 -41.23 8.45
C GLN A 503 -27.97 -41.72 9.76
N HIS A 504 -28.64 -42.65 10.43
CA HIS A 504 -28.04 -43.45 11.50
C HIS A 504 -27.19 -44.59 10.90
N PRO A 505 -26.02 -44.92 11.49
CA PRO A 505 -25.17 -46.01 11.02
C PRO A 505 -25.68 -47.35 11.58
N GLY A 506 -26.06 -48.28 10.71
CA GLY A 506 -26.53 -49.61 11.08
C GLY A 506 -26.04 -50.67 10.10
N ALA A 507 -25.45 -51.73 10.66
CA ALA A 507 -24.74 -52.81 9.99
C ALA A 507 -25.57 -53.62 8.96
N TYR A 508 -24.88 -54.11 7.93
CA TYR A 508 -25.40 -55.09 6.97
C TYR A 508 -25.63 -56.47 7.62
N PRO A 509 -26.61 -57.24 7.12
CA PRO A 509 -26.26 -58.49 6.44
C PRO A 509 -27.04 -58.72 5.10
N PRO A 510 -26.59 -59.65 4.22
CA PRO A 510 -27.08 -59.80 2.84
C PRO A 510 -28.04 -61.02 2.67
N PRO A 511 -28.38 -61.47 1.43
CA PRO A 511 -29.32 -60.88 0.48
C PRO A 511 -30.45 -61.87 0.05
N ALA A 512 -31.59 -61.41 -0.49
CA ALA A 512 -32.46 -62.27 -1.31
C ALA A 512 -33.54 -61.53 -2.14
N GLN A 513 -33.50 -61.78 -3.46
CA GLN A 513 -34.61 -61.98 -4.41
C GLN A 513 -35.36 -60.78 -5.05
N HIS A 514 -35.07 -60.59 -6.34
CA HIS A 514 -35.94 -60.03 -7.42
C HIS A 514 -37.26 -60.84 -7.58
N PRO A 515 -38.30 -60.43 -8.37
CA PRO A 515 -38.25 -59.61 -9.60
C PRO A 515 -39.46 -58.68 -9.96
N GLY A 516 -39.27 -57.88 -11.02
CA GLY A 516 -40.33 -57.36 -11.92
C GLY A 516 -40.92 -55.99 -11.56
N ALA A 517 -41.33 -55.10 -12.47
CA ALA A 517 -41.36 -55.08 -13.94
C ALA A 517 -41.61 -53.60 -14.39
N TYR A 518 -41.10 -53.21 -15.56
CA TYR A 518 -41.47 -51.98 -16.29
C TYR A 518 -42.89 -52.10 -16.87
N PRO A 519 -43.60 -50.99 -17.22
CA PRO A 519 -43.57 -50.46 -18.61
C PRO A 519 -43.79 -48.90 -18.70
N PRO A 520 -44.06 -48.25 -19.86
CA PRO A 520 -43.25 -47.15 -20.43
C PRO A 520 -44.05 -45.81 -20.61
N PRO A 521 -43.49 -44.74 -21.25
CA PRO A 521 -44.08 -43.40 -21.28
C PRO A 521 -44.98 -43.14 -22.50
N ALA A 522 -45.94 -42.23 -22.37
CA ALA A 522 -46.79 -41.74 -23.47
C ALA A 522 -46.57 -40.24 -23.76
N GLN A 523 -46.65 -39.91 -25.05
CA GLN A 523 -46.19 -38.72 -25.75
C GLN A 523 -47.30 -37.68 -25.98
N HIS A 524 -46.96 -36.37 -25.88
CA HIS A 524 -47.32 -35.18 -26.72
C HIS A 524 -48.80 -34.89 -27.14
N PRO A 525 -49.15 -33.75 -27.80
CA PRO A 525 -48.47 -32.46 -28.08
C PRO A 525 -49.36 -31.21 -27.76
N GLY A 526 -48.87 -30.01 -28.09
CA GLY A 526 -49.43 -28.70 -27.71
C GLY A 526 -50.52 -28.08 -28.59
N ALA A 527 -50.88 -26.83 -28.26
CA ALA A 527 -51.61 -25.89 -29.12
C ALA A 527 -51.46 -24.44 -28.61
N GLN A 528 -51.43 -23.52 -29.58
CA GLN A 528 -51.26 -22.07 -29.49
C GLN A 528 -52.55 -21.33 -29.09
N GLN A 529 -52.44 -20.10 -28.56
CA GLN A 529 -53.06 -18.84 -29.03
C GLN A 529 -53.58 -17.86 -27.94
N ALA A 530 -53.25 -16.59 -28.20
CA ALA A 530 -54.03 -15.35 -28.03
C ALA A 530 -54.20 -14.67 -26.65
N PHE A 531 -53.75 -13.41 -26.61
CA PHE A 531 -54.16 -12.31 -25.70
C PHE A 531 -55.47 -11.67 -26.18
N PRO A 532 -56.29 -11.06 -25.29
CA PRO A 532 -56.26 -9.58 -25.22
C PRO A 532 -56.50 -8.94 -23.82
N GLN A 533 -56.02 -7.69 -23.77
CA GLN A 533 -56.18 -6.51 -22.87
C GLN A 533 -57.23 -6.45 -21.73
N GLN A 534 -56.83 -5.78 -20.64
CA GLN A 534 -57.70 -4.90 -19.82
C GLN A 534 -56.93 -3.70 -19.20
N PRO A 535 -57.60 -2.58 -18.84
CA PRO A 535 -56.99 -1.26 -18.59
C PRO A 535 -57.00 -0.79 -17.12
N GLY A 536 -56.14 0.19 -16.81
CA GLY A 536 -56.52 1.36 -16.00
C GLY A 536 -56.06 1.45 -14.53
N THR A 537 -55.38 2.56 -14.23
CA THR A 537 -55.27 3.31 -12.97
C THR A 537 -54.20 2.94 -11.93
N GLN A 538 -53.22 3.84 -11.79
CA GLN A 538 -52.30 3.99 -10.65
C GLN A 538 -52.35 5.46 -10.20
N PRO A 539 -52.25 5.74 -8.89
CA PRO A 539 -51.69 7.00 -8.41
C PRO A 539 -50.37 6.78 -7.66
N ALA A 540 -49.46 7.74 -7.84
CA ALA A 540 -48.09 7.76 -7.35
C ALA A 540 -47.93 8.46 -5.97
N SER A 541 -46.84 8.10 -5.29
CA SER A 541 -46.35 8.55 -3.99
C SER A 541 -45.85 10.01 -3.98
N PRO A 542 -45.84 10.74 -2.84
CA PRO A 542 -45.16 12.03 -2.71
C PRO A 542 -43.74 11.93 -2.09
N GLN A 543 -42.81 12.71 -2.65
CA GLN A 543 -41.47 13.04 -2.13
C GLN A 543 -41.47 14.43 -1.47
N TYR A 544 -40.67 14.59 -0.40
CA TYR A 544 -40.47 15.81 0.39
C TYR A 544 -39.50 16.84 -0.27
N PRO A 545 -39.60 18.15 0.05
CA PRO A 545 -38.73 19.21 -0.50
C PRO A 545 -37.48 19.50 0.34
N GLY A 546 -36.39 19.87 -0.32
CA GLY A 546 -35.13 20.34 0.27
C GLY A 546 -35.05 21.87 0.43
N PRO A 547 -34.21 22.41 1.35
CA PRO A 547 -34.12 23.84 1.60
C PRO A 547 -33.04 24.60 0.82
N GLN A 548 -33.35 25.88 0.55
CA GLN A 548 -32.59 26.92 -0.15
C GLN A 548 -31.54 27.60 0.74
N TYR A 549 -30.48 28.15 0.13
CA TYR A 549 -29.48 29.04 0.74
C TYR A 549 -29.62 30.48 0.21
N PRO A 550 -29.49 31.55 1.03
CA PRO A 550 -29.09 32.89 0.62
C PRO A 550 -27.58 33.09 0.89
N GLY A 551 -26.76 33.91 0.22
CA GLY A 551 -26.96 35.12 -0.57
C GLY A 551 -25.70 36.02 -0.42
N GLN A 552 -24.97 36.22 -1.53
CA GLN A 552 -24.23 37.43 -2.00
C GLN A 552 -23.13 38.16 -1.18
N TYR A 553 -22.00 38.44 -1.88
CA TYR A 553 -21.16 39.64 -1.73
C TYR A 553 -20.81 40.23 -3.12
N PRO A 554 -20.67 41.56 -3.29
CA PRO A 554 -20.47 42.23 -4.59
C PRO A 554 -18.98 42.48 -4.94
N PRO A 555 -18.65 42.87 -6.20
CA PRO A 555 -17.28 43.02 -6.67
C PRO A 555 -16.79 44.47 -6.65
N TYR A 556 -15.48 44.68 -6.48
CA TYR A 556 -14.80 45.91 -6.93
C TYR A 556 -13.44 45.59 -7.56
N ARG A 557 -13.31 46.09 -8.79
CA ARG A 557 -12.15 46.49 -9.62
C ARG A 557 -10.75 45.96 -9.30
#